data_AF-J3DBR5-F1
#
_entry.id   AF-J3DBR5-F1
#
_cell.length_a   1.000
_cell.length_b   1.000
_cell.length_c   1.000
_cell.angle_alpha   90.00
_cell.angle_beta   90.00
_cell.angle_gamma   90.00
#
_symmetry.space_group_name_H-M   'P 1'
#
loop_
_entity.id
_entity.type
_entity.pdbx_description
1 polymer ?
#
loop_
_entity_poly.entity_id
_entity_poly.type
_entity_poly.pdbx_seq_one_letter_code
_entity_poly.pdbx_strand_id
1 'polypeptide(L)' 'MSTQGNVLIVKELFAATGCGDLRGVLALTADDVGWVIPGEWPLAGTHRGLHV' A
#
# COMPACT_ATOMS: atom_id res chain seq x y z
N MET A 1 -18.65 -3.04 3.85
CA MET A 1 -18.01 -3.11 2.51
C MET A 1 -18.24 -4.50 1.93
N SER A 2 -18.28 -4.64 0.60
CA SER A 2 -18.31 -5.95 -0.07
C SER A 2 -16.91 -6.39 -0.46
N THR A 3 -16.68 -7.70 -0.57
CA THR A 3 -15.40 -8.24 -1.05
C THR A 3 -15.03 -7.70 -2.44
N GLN A 4 -16.03 -7.53 -3.31
CA GLN A 4 -15.84 -6.94 -4.64
C GLN A 4 -15.24 -5.52 -4.56
N GLY A 5 -15.73 -4.70 -3.62
CA GLY A 5 -15.21 -3.34 -3.40
C GLY A 5 -13.78 -3.35 -2.87
N ASN A 6 -13.46 -4.25 -1.94
CA ASN A 6 -12.10 -4.38 -1.41
C ASN A 6 -11.11 -4.81 -2.50
N VAL A 7 -11.51 -5.73 -3.39
CA VAL A 7 -10.69 -6.17 -4.52
C VAL A 7 -10.42 -5.02 -5.50
N LEU A 8 -11.39 -4.14 -5.72
CA LEU A 8 -11.19 -2.97 -6.59
C LEU A 8 -10.14 -2.02 -6.00
N ILE A 9 -10.25 -1.71 -4.70
CA ILE A 9 -9.28 -0.84 -3.99
C ILE A 9 -7.86 -1.40 -4.09
N VAL A 10 -7.67 -2.72 -3.90
CA VAL A 10 -6.35 -3.35 -4.02
C VAL A 10 -5.80 -3.24 -5.44
N LYS A 11 -6.64 -3.41 -6.47
CA LYS A 11 -6.21 -3.24 -7.87
C LYS A 11 -5.78 -1.81 -8.17
N GLU A 12 -6.52 -0.82 -7.66
CA GLU A 12 -6.20 0.60 -7.83
C GLU A 12 -4.90 0.97 -7.12
N LEU A 13 -4.65 0.43 -5.92
CA LEU A 13 -3.39 0.62 -5.20
C LEU A 13 -2.19 0.15 -6.02
N PHE A 14 -2.27 -1.05 -6.62
CA PHE A 14 -1.21 -1.57 -7.49
C PHE A 14 -1.06 -0.77 -8.78
N ALA A 15 -2.16 -0.28 -9.37
CA ALA A 15 -2.12 0.57 -10.56
C ALA A 15 -1.41 1.91 -10.27
N ALA A 16 -1.76 2.57 -9.16
CA ALA A 16 -1.13 3.81 -8.71
C ALA A 16 0.36 3.63 -8.41
N THR A 17 0.72 2.53 -7.75
CA THR A 17 2.13 2.17 -7.49
C THR A 17 2.90 1.98 -8.80
N GLY A 18 2.33 1.24 -9.75
CA GLY A 18 2.98 0.94 -11.04
C GLY A 18 3.17 2.16 -11.94
N CYS A 19 2.34 3.19 -11.83
CA CYS A 19 2.49 4.44 -12.58
C CYS A 19 3.28 5.53 -11.84
N GLY A 20 3.72 5.28 -10.60
CA GLY A 20 4.40 6.27 -9.77
C GLY A 20 3.49 7.38 -9.22
N ASP A 21 2.16 7.17 -9.23
CA ASP A 21 1.19 8.09 -8.63
C ASP A 21 1.18 7.97 -7.11
N LEU A 22 2.15 8.62 -6.47
CA LEU A 22 2.27 8.64 -5.01
C LEU A 22 1.02 9.21 -4.34
N ARG A 23 0.33 10.18 -4.95
CA ARG A 23 -0.89 10.77 -4.37
C ARG A 23 -2.03 9.77 -4.39
N GLY A 24 -2.18 9.01 -5.48
CA GLY A 24 -3.13 7.90 -5.57
C GLY A 24 -2.84 6.79 -4.56
N VAL A 25 -1.57 6.43 -4.35
CA VAL A 25 -1.17 5.46 -3.32
C VAL A 25 -1.56 5.96 -1.92
N LEU A 26 -1.24 7.21 -1.58
CA LEU A 26 -1.58 7.80 -0.28
C LEU A 26 -3.10 7.86 -0.05
N ALA A 27 -3.89 8.19 -1.08
CA ALA A 27 -5.35 8.27 -0.99
C ALA A 27 -6.03 6.91 -0.72
N LEU A 28 -5.38 5.81 -1.08
CA LEU A 28 -5.89 4.44 -0.93
C LEU A 28 -5.33 3.72 0.30
N THR A 29 -4.43 4.36 1.04
CA THR A 29 -3.69 3.75 2.15
C THR A 29 -4.07 4.41 3.47
N ALA A 30 -4.27 3.61 4.51
CA ALA A 30 -4.52 4.16 5.85
C ALA A 30 -3.27 4.84 6.41
N ASP A 31 -3.47 5.91 7.19
CA ASP A 31 -2.38 6.65 7.85
C ASP A 31 -1.54 5.75 8.78
N ASP A 32 -2.16 4.71 9.35
CA ASP A 32 -1.56 3.75 10.28
C ASP A 32 -1.25 2.39 9.63
N VAL A 33 -1.17 2.33 8.29
CA VAL A 33 -0.90 1.08 7.57
C VAL A 33 0.35 0.36 8.10
N GLY A 34 0.24 -0.95 8.28
CA GLY A 34 1.38 -1.83 8.54
C GLY A 34 1.73 -2.61 7.28
N TRP A 35 2.96 -2.47 6.79
CA TRP A 35 3.47 -3.21 5.64
C TRP A 35 4.63 -4.12 6.06
N VAL A 36 4.45 -5.43 5.95
CA VAL A 36 5.44 -6.44 6.34
C VAL A 36 6.17 -6.96 5.12
N ILE A 37 7.48 -6.75 5.07
CA ILE A 37 8.36 -7.32 4.05
C ILE A 37 9.23 -8.38 4.73
N PRO A 38 9.00 -9.68 4.46
CA PRO A 38 9.78 -10.75 5.08
C PRO A 38 11.19 -10.87 4.45
N GLY A 39 12.11 -11.49 5.19
CA GLY A 39 13.44 -11.88 4.72
C GLY A 39 14.59 -11.10 5.37
N GLU A 40 15.80 -11.29 4.84
CA GLU A 40 17.03 -10.62 5.29
C GLU A 40 17.65 -9.85 4.12
N TRP A 41 16.98 -8.77 3.73
CA TRP A 41 17.38 -7.91 2.61
C TRP A 41 17.04 -6.45 2.91
N PRO A 42 17.55 -5.46 2.15
CA PRO A 42 17.49 -4.06 2.57
C PRO A 42 16.09 -3.48 2.80
N LEU A 43 15.05 -4.07 2.21
CA LEU A 43 13.66 -3.61 2.40
C LEU A 43 12.90 -4.41 3.47
N ALA A 44 13.49 -5.48 4.00
CA ALA A 44 12.84 -6.30 5.01
C ALA A 44 12.53 -5.49 6.28
N GLY A 45 11.40 -5.81 6.92
CA GLY A 45 10.95 -5.13 8.13
C GLY A 45 9.45 -4.92 8.16
N THR A 46 8.99 -4.35 9.28
CA THR A 46 7.61 -3.84 9.42
C THR A 46 7.64 -2.34 9.30
N HIS A 47 7.10 -1.84 8.20
CA HIS A 47 6.96 -0.42 7.92
C HIS A 47 5.61 0.05 8.45
N ARG A 48 5.59 1.12 9.25
CA ARG A 48 4.36 1.66 9.83
C ARG A 48 4.16 3.10 9.41
N GLY A 49 2.95 3.37 8.93
CA GLY A 49 2.52 4.68 8.50
C GLY A 49 3.15 5.18 7.21
N LEU A 50 2.59 6.26 6.69
CA LEU A 50 3.03 6.93 5.48
C LEU A 50 4.05 8.00 5.88
N HIS A 51 5.32 7.63 6.05
CA HIS A 51 6.39 8.63 6.16
C HIS A 51 6.58 9.27 4.77
N VAL A 52 5.91 10.41 4.55
CA VAL A 52 6.14 11.34 3.43
C VAL A 52 7.32 12.26 3.70
#